data_AF-A0A257SMK5-F1
#
_entry.id   AF-A0A257SMK5-F1
#
_cell.length_a   1.000
_cell.length_b   1.000
_cell.length_c   1.000
_cell.angle_alpha   90.00
_cell.angle_beta   90.00
_cell.angle_gamma   90.00
#
_symmetry.space_group_name_H-M   'P 1'
#
loop_
_entity.id
_entity.type
_entity.pdbx_description
1 polymer ?
#
loop_
_entity_poly.entity_id
_entity_poly.type
_entity_poly.pdbx_seq_one_letter_code
_entity_poly.pdbx_strand_id
1 'polypeptide(L)'
;IRALRRKMARMRMMKAVETATVVIVNPDHYAVALQFQESMAVPQVVAKGADMIAERIKERARAHQVPILTAPPLARGLYRFGEIGASIPEGLYEAVAVVLAYVEQLNRAKAGCGAAPRDWGSLELSAKIGKEFEEATQHG
;
A
#
# COMPACT_ATOMS: atom_id res chain seq x y z
N ILE A 1 -3.18 4.29 -31.79
CA ILE A 1 -4.13 3.78 -30.75
C ILE A 1 -3.43 3.27 -29.47
N ARG A 2 -2.34 2.49 -29.53
CA ARG A 2 -1.65 1.91 -28.35
C ARG A 2 -1.15 2.95 -27.33
N ALA A 3 -0.56 4.07 -27.77
CA ALA A 3 -0.10 5.14 -26.90
C ALA A 3 -1.24 5.83 -26.12
N LEU A 4 -2.38 6.06 -26.80
CA LEU A 4 -3.58 6.64 -26.19
C LEU A 4 -4.16 5.72 -25.10
N ARG A 5 -4.26 4.41 -25.40
CA ARG A 5 -4.72 3.40 -24.42
C ARG A 5 -3.84 3.37 -23.17
N ARG A 6 -2.51 3.41 -23.32
CA ARG A 6 -1.57 3.49 -22.18
C ARG A 6 -1.73 4.76 -21.37
N LYS A 7 -1.89 5.91 -22.03
CA LYS A 7 -2.14 7.20 -21.37
C LYS A 7 -3.41 7.15 -20.53
N MET A 8 -4.51 6.65 -21.10
CA MET A 8 -5.78 6.48 -20.39
C MET A 8 -5.70 5.52 -19.21
N ALA A 9 -5.01 4.38 -19.38
CA ALA A 9 -4.81 3.42 -18.28
C ALA A 9 -4.03 4.06 -17.13
N ARG A 10 -2.97 4.82 -17.45
CA ARG A 10 -2.17 5.55 -16.45
C ARG A 10 -2.98 6.64 -15.75
N MET A 11 -3.81 7.39 -16.47
CA MET A 11 -4.68 8.40 -15.86
C MET A 11 -5.68 7.75 -14.87
N ARG A 12 -6.29 6.63 -15.25
CA ARG A 12 -7.20 5.87 -14.37
C ARG A 12 -6.49 5.37 -13.11
N MET A 13 -5.29 4.80 -13.27
CA MET A 13 -4.46 4.36 -12.15
C MET A 13 -4.14 5.51 -11.19
N MET A 14 -3.72 6.67 -11.69
CA MET A 14 -3.40 7.83 -10.83
C MET A 14 -4.64 8.43 -10.16
N LYS A 15 -5.80 8.39 -10.82
CA LYS A 15 -7.07 8.82 -10.22
C LYS A 15 -7.48 7.89 -9.07
N ALA A 16 -7.23 6.59 -9.20
CA ALA A 16 -7.56 5.63 -8.14
C ALA A 16 -6.74 5.84 -6.85
N VAL A 17 -5.56 6.46 -6.94
CA VAL A 17 -4.76 6.85 -5.76
C VAL A 17 -5.49 7.85 -4.87
N GLU A 18 -6.36 8.70 -5.44
CA GLU A 18 -7.08 9.74 -4.71
C GLU A 18 -8.05 9.17 -3.66
N THR A 19 -8.56 7.97 -3.91
CA THR A 19 -9.51 7.25 -3.04
C THR A 19 -8.89 5.98 -2.45
N ALA A 20 -7.57 5.87 -2.48
CA ALA A 20 -6.87 4.74 -1.89
C ALA A 20 -6.95 4.83 -0.36
N THR A 21 -6.98 3.67 0.30
CA THR A 21 -7.01 3.58 1.76
C THR A 21 -5.61 3.86 2.32
N VAL A 22 -4.58 3.37 1.65
CA VAL A 22 -3.18 3.53 2.07
C VAL A 22 -2.22 3.40 0.89
N VAL A 23 -1.08 4.09 0.97
CA VAL A 23 0.05 3.89 0.06
C VAL A 23 1.25 3.33 0.83
N ILE A 24 1.75 2.18 0.39
CA ILE A 24 2.90 1.50 0.96
C ILE A 24 4.12 1.76 0.07
N VAL A 25 5.21 2.21 0.67
CA VAL A 25 6.40 2.65 -0.07
C VAL A 25 7.67 1.91 0.35
N ASN A 26 8.53 1.69 -0.65
CA ASN A 26 9.97 1.56 -0.48
C ASN A 26 10.56 2.90 -0.95
N PRO A 27 11.09 3.75 -0.04
CA PRO A 27 11.22 5.19 -0.22
C PRO A 27 11.70 5.68 -1.58
N ASP A 28 12.71 5.03 -2.18
CA ASP A 28 13.33 5.44 -3.44
C ASP A 28 13.04 4.51 -4.62
N HIS A 29 12.25 3.46 -4.42
CA HIS A 29 12.09 2.39 -5.41
C HIS A 29 10.65 2.14 -5.81
N TYR A 30 9.73 1.96 -4.85
CA TYR A 30 8.39 1.45 -5.12
C TYR A 30 7.33 2.19 -4.34
N ALA A 31 6.18 2.39 -4.97
CA ALA A 31 4.95 2.78 -4.28
C ALA A 31 3.80 1.92 -4.78
N VAL A 32 3.02 1.39 -3.83
CA VAL A 32 1.81 0.62 -4.11
C VAL A 32 0.65 1.21 -3.32
N ALA A 33 -0.42 1.57 -4.01
CA ALA A 33 -1.66 2.03 -3.41
C ALA A 33 -2.65 0.88 -3.30
N LEU A 34 -3.19 0.69 -2.09
CA LEU A 34 -4.22 -0.29 -1.80
C LEU A 34 -5.54 0.40 -1.52
N GLN A 35 -6.62 -0.22 -1.97
CA GLN A 35 -7.97 0.17 -1.62
C GLN A 35 -8.64 -0.98 -0.88
N PHE A 36 -9.29 -0.62 0.21
CA PHE A 36 -10.09 -1.53 1.02
C PHE A 36 -11.36 -0.80 1.45
N GLN A 37 -12.47 -1.50 1.33
CA GLN A 37 -13.80 -1.09 1.82
C GLN A 37 -14.33 -2.24 2.66
N GLU A 38 -15.13 -1.97 3.69
CA GLU A 38 -15.65 -3.00 4.61
C GLU A 38 -16.44 -4.11 3.89
N SER A 39 -17.03 -3.80 2.73
CA SER A 39 -17.74 -4.77 1.89
C SER A 39 -16.83 -5.70 1.08
N MET A 40 -15.52 -5.45 1.04
CA MET A 40 -14.55 -6.25 0.30
C MET A 40 -13.97 -7.34 1.20
N ALA A 41 -13.90 -8.57 0.69
CA ALA A 41 -13.27 -9.66 1.43
C ALA A 41 -11.77 -9.43 1.63
N VAL A 42 -11.11 -8.83 0.63
CA VAL A 42 -9.68 -8.59 0.61
C VAL A 42 -9.35 -7.25 -0.07
N PRO A 43 -8.24 -6.58 0.31
CA PRO A 43 -7.82 -5.35 -0.32
C PRO A 43 -7.41 -5.53 -1.79
N GLN A 44 -7.65 -4.50 -2.58
CA GLN A 44 -7.30 -4.46 -4.01
C GLN A 44 -6.09 -3.54 -4.25
N VAL A 45 -5.20 -3.94 -5.14
CA VAL A 45 -4.13 -3.06 -5.63
C VAL A 45 -4.72 -2.11 -6.67
N VAL A 46 -4.77 -0.81 -6.40
CA VAL A 46 -5.37 0.18 -7.31
C VAL A 46 -4.33 0.97 -8.11
N ALA A 47 -3.11 1.08 -7.59
CA ALA A 47 -1.99 1.63 -8.32
C ALA A 47 -0.69 1.00 -7.84
N LYS A 48 0.27 0.84 -8.75
CA LYS A 48 1.66 0.54 -8.39
C LYS A 48 2.62 1.21 -9.37
N GLY A 49 3.81 1.54 -8.89
CA GLY A 49 4.82 2.20 -9.69
C GLY A 49 6.21 2.06 -9.11
N ALA A 50 7.20 2.19 -9.98
CA ALA A 50 8.61 2.31 -9.62
C ALA A 50 9.14 3.70 -9.98
N ASP A 51 10.21 4.12 -9.31
CA ASP A 51 10.99 5.34 -9.59
C ASP A 51 10.09 6.58 -9.77
N MET A 52 10.14 7.22 -10.93
CA MET A 52 9.31 8.39 -11.26
C MET A 52 7.80 8.17 -11.09
N ILE A 53 7.32 6.93 -11.28
CA ILE A 53 5.90 6.63 -11.08
C ILE A 53 5.59 6.54 -9.59
N ALA A 54 6.51 5.99 -8.80
CA ALA A 54 6.37 5.92 -7.36
C ALA A 54 6.32 7.33 -6.74
N GLU A 55 7.20 8.24 -7.18
CA GLU A 55 7.15 9.65 -6.74
C GLU A 55 5.80 10.30 -7.01
N ARG A 56 5.28 10.13 -8.22
CA ARG A 56 3.98 10.71 -8.59
C ARG A 56 2.81 10.10 -7.81
N ILE A 57 2.89 8.82 -7.43
CA ILE A 57 1.90 8.19 -6.55
C ILE A 57 1.99 8.81 -5.15
N LYS A 58 3.20 8.98 -4.60
CA LYS A 58 3.42 9.63 -3.30
C LYS A 58 2.90 11.07 -3.28
N GLU A 59 3.22 11.86 -4.31
CA GLU A 59 2.70 13.22 -4.47
C GLU A 59 1.17 13.26 -4.49
N ARG A 60 0.54 12.38 -5.28
CA ARG A 60 -0.92 12.29 -5.36
C ARG A 60 -1.54 11.89 -4.03
N ALA A 61 -0.95 10.92 -3.34
CA ALA A 61 -1.41 10.49 -2.02
C ALA A 61 -1.33 11.63 -0.99
N ARG A 62 -0.21 12.37 -0.94
CA ARG A 62 -0.07 13.54 -0.05
C ARG A 62 -1.12 14.61 -0.36
N ALA A 63 -1.35 14.92 -1.64
CA ALA A 63 -2.32 15.92 -2.06
C ALA A 63 -3.76 15.57 -1.66
N HIS A 64 -4.08 14.28 -1.55
CA HIS A 64 -5.41 13.78 -1.18
C HIS A 64 -5.47 13.25 0.27
N GLN A 65 -4.46 13.56 1.09
CA GLN A 65 -4.39 13.13 2.50
C GLN A 65 -4.45 11.61 2.72
N VAL A 66 -4.09 10.83 1.71
CA VAL A 66 -3.98 9.38 1.81
C VAL A 66 -2.72 9.04 2.62
N PRO A 67 -2.83 8.23 3.68
CA PRO A 67 -1.69 7.89 4.52
C PRO A 67 -0.63 7.11 3.73
N ILE A 68 0.64 7.50 3.92
CA ILE A 68 1.80 6.88 3.28
C ILE A 68 2.63 6.19 4.36
N LEU A 69 2.88 4.90 4.19
CA LEU A 69 3.61 4.08 5.15
C LEU A 69 4.84 3.45 4.50
N THR A 70 5.95 3.48 5.21
CA THR A 70 7.21 2.89 4.76
C THR A 70 7.30 1.46 5.26
N ALA A 71 7.24 0.49 4.34
CA ALA A 71 7.41 -0.93 4.64
C ALA A 71 8.13 -1.61 3.46
N PRO A 72 9.47 -1.53 3.37
CA PRO A 72 10.21 -1.95 2.18
C PRO A 72 9.98 -3.42 1.77
N PRO A 73 9.94 -4.41 2.67
CA PRO A 73 9.67 -5.81 2.28
C PRO A 73 8.28 -5.98 1.67
N LEU A 74 7.25 -5.42 2.31
CA LEU A 74 5.86 -5.48 1.81
C LEU A 74 5.71 -4.72 0.49
N ALA A 75 6.30 -3.53 0.37
CA ALA A 75 6.28 -2.75 -0.86
C ALA A 75 6.88 -3.53 -2.03
N ARG A 76 8.01 -4.24 -1.81
CA ARG A 76 8.63 -5.11 -2.82
C ARG A 76 7.71 -6.27 -3.19
N GLY A 77 7.15 -6.96 -2.20
CA GLY A 77 6.23 -8.08 -2.41
C GLY A 77 5.00 -7.67 -3.20
N LEU A 78 4.32 -6.60 -2.78
CA LEU A 78 3.15 -6.05 -3.46
C LEU A 78 3.46 -5.56 -4.87
N TYR A 79 4.62 -4.91 -5.08
CA TYR A 79 5.01 -4.46 -6.40
C TYR A 79 5.27 -5.63 -7.35
N ARG A 80 5.95 -6.67 -6.86
CA ARG A 80 6.33 -7.85 -7.65
C ARG A 80 5.15 -8.75 -7.97
N PHE A 81 4.30 -9.04 -6.98
CA PHE A 81 3.26 -10.08 -7.08
C PHE A 81 1.84 -9.52 -7.20
N GLY A 82 1.57 -8.28 -6.78
CA GLY A 82 0.23 -7.70 -6.86
C GLY A 82 -0.10 -7.17 -8.25
N GLU A 83 -1.32 -7.34 -8.73
CA GLU A 83 -1.76 -6.83 -10.04
C GLU A 83 -2.75 -5.67 -9.88
N ILE A 84 -2.62 -4.63 -10.71
CA ILE A 84 -3.53 -3.48 -10.65
C ILE A 84 -4.94 -3.93 -11.03
N GLY A 85 -5.91 -3.67 -10.18
CA GLY A 85 -7.29 -4.10 -10.33
C GLY A 85 -7.55 -5.51 -9.80
N ALA A 86 -6.57 -6.19 -9.23
CA ALA A 86 -6.74 -7.48 -8.58
C ALA A 86 -6.61 -7.36 -7.05
N SER A 87 -7.15 -8.34 -6.35
CA SER A 87 -6.91 -8.55 -4.94
C SER A 87 -5.42 -8.75 -4.66
N ILE A 88 -4.97 -8.40 -3.46
CA ILE A 88 -3.61 -8.71 -3.02
C ILE A 88 -3.35 -10.23 -3.05
N PRO A 89 -2.10 -10.69 -3.23
CA PRO A 89 -1.75 -12.10 -3.10
C PRO A 89 -1.94 -12.64 -1.67
N GLU A 90 -2.34 -13.91 -1.54
CA GLU A 90 -2.59 -14.58 -0.24
C GLU A 90 -1.39 -14.51 0.72
N GLY A 91 -0.18 -14.72 0.20
CA GLY A 91 1.05 -14.64 1.00
C GLY A 91 1.37 -13.25 1.58
N LEU A 92 0.57 -12.22 1.26
CA LEU A 92 0.71 -10.86 1.79
C LEU A 92 -0.48 -10.44 2.67
N TYR A 93 -1.45 -11.32 2.92
CA TYR A 93 -2.67 -10.98 3.66
C TYR A 93 -2.38 -10.49 5.08
N GLU A 94 -1.55 -11.21 5.82
CA GLU A 94 -1.22 -10.86 7.22
C GLU A 94 -0.52 -9.51 7.31
N ALA A 95 0.53 -9.31 6.52
CA ALA A 95 1.27 -8.06 6.46
C ALA A 95 0.37 -6.86 6.07
N VAL A 96 -0.57 -7.05 5.13
CA VAL A 96 -1.52 -5.99 4.76
C VAL A 96 -2.57 -5.76 5.84
N ALA A 97 -3.07 -6.81 6.50
CA ALA A 97 -4.05 -6.68 7.58
C ALA A 97 -3.51 -5.81 8.73
N VAL A 98 -2.25 -6.02 9.11
CA VAL A 98 -1.59 -5.19 10.13
C VAL A 98 -1.51 -3.73 9.68
N VAL A 99 -1.15 -3.49 8.42
CA VAL A 99 -1.10 -2.14 7.85
C VAL A 99 -2.47 -1.46 7.89
N LEU A 100 -3.55 -2.16 7.55
CA LEU A 100 -4.91 -1.61 7.56
C LEU A 100 -5.39 -1.28 8.97
N ALA A 101 -5.14 -2.17 9.94
CA ALA A 101 -5.45 -1.92 11.35
C ALA A 101 -4.76 -0.65 11.86
N TYR A 102 -3.51 -0.42 11.45
CA TYR A 102 -2.78 0.80 11.80
C TYR A 102 -3.38 2.06 11.16
N VAL A 103 -3.76 1.99 9.88
CA VAL A 103 -4.44 3.10 9.19
C VAL A 103 -5.76 3.45 9.86
N GLU A 104 -6.52 2.44 10.28
CA GLU A 104 -7.77 2.64 11.02
C GLU A 104 -7.52 3.33 12.36
N GLN A 105 -6.50 2.91 13.11
CA GLN A 105 -6.12 3.56 14.36
C GLN A 105 -5.69 5.02 14.15
N LEU A 106 -4.90 5.31 13.10
CA LEU A 106 -4.53 6.68 12.72
C LEU A 106 -5.77 7.54 12.44
N ASN A 107 -6.74 7.00 11.71
CA ASN A 107 -7.97 7.71 11.39
C ASN A 107 -8.82 7.97 12.64
N ARG A 108 -8.95 6.98 13.54
CA ARG A 108 -9.63 7.13 14.84
C ARG A 108 -8.96 8.17 15.73
N ALA A 109 -7.63 8.21 15.77
CA ALA A 109 -6.88 9.21 16.53
C ALA A 109 -7.08 10.63 15.98
N LYS A 110 -7.08 10.80 14.65
CA LYS A 110 -7.41 12.09 13.99
C LYS A 110 -8.82 12.58 14.30
N ALA A 111 -9.77 11.67 14.50
CA ALA A 111 -11.15 11.98 14.85
C ALA A 111 -11.34 12.40 16.32
N GLY A 112 -10.26 12.47 17.13
CA GLY A 112 -10.31 12.88 18.54
C GLY A 112 -10.82 11.80 19.50
N CYS A 113 -11.05 10.57 19.02
CA CYS A 113 -11.71 9.48 19.77
C CYS A 113 -10.78 8.32 20.14
N GLY A 114 -9.47 8.54 20.30
CA GLY A 114 -8.55 7.46 20.71
C GLY A 114 -7.15 7.92 21.10
N ALA A 115 -6.43 7.05 21.83
CA ALA A 115 -5.01 7.24 22.08
C ALA A 115 -4.26 7.29 20.75
N ALA A 116 -3.33 8.24 20.59
CA ALA A 116 -2.43 8.27 19.45
C ALA A 116 -1.78 6.88 19.30
N PRO A 117 -1.63 6.35 18.07
CA PRO A 117 -0.97 5.07 17.85
C PRO A 117 0.33 5.05 18.66
N ARG A 118 0.50 4.04 19.54
CA ARG A 118 1.78 3.83 20.20
C ARG A 118 2.81 3.69 19.09
N ASP A 119 3.90 4.44 19.22
CA ASP A 119 4.87 4.63 18.17
C ASP A 119 5.21 3.29 17.50
N TRP A 120 5.08 3.30 16.19
CA TRP A 120 5.29 2.18 15.28
C TRP A 120 6.69 2.20 14.65
N GLY A 121 7.52 3.15 15.07
CA GLY A 121 8.68 3.65 14.35
C GLY A 121 9.70 2.59 13.95
N SER A 122 9.58 2.15 12.71
CA SER A 122 10.67 1.87 11.75
C SER A 122 11.51 0.60 11.87
N LEU A 123 11.41 -0.21 12.94
CA LEU A 123 12.21 -1.45 13.02
C LEU A 123 11.39 -2.71 13.30
N GLU A 124 10.42 -2.67 14.22
CA GLU A 124 9.74 -3.91 14.63
C GLU A 124 8.76 -4.47 13.60
N LEU A 125 7.96 -3.64 12.89
CA LEU A 125 7.10 -4.20 11.83
C LEU A 125 7.89 -4.51 10.56
N SER A 126 8.84 -3.66 10.16
CA SER A 126 9.72 -4.04 9.05
C SER A 126 10.48 -5.34 9.34
N ALA A 127 10.83 -5.60 10.60
CA ALA A 127 11.43 -6.86 11.04
C ALA A 127 10.41 -8.00 11.13
N LYS A 128 9.18 -7.77 11.62
CA LYS A 128 8.11 -8.78 11.65
C LYS A 128 7.65 -9.18 10.25
N ILE A 129 7.26 -8.22 9.41
CA ILE A 129 6.96 -8.45 7.99
C ILE A 129 8.18 -9.06 7.29
N GLY A 130 9.39 -8.57 7.58
CA GLY A 130 10.61 -9.10 6.98
C GLY A 130 10.82 -10.58 7.30
N LYS A 131 10.69 -10.96 8.58
CA LYS A 131 10.77 -12.36 9.03
C LYS A 131 9.64 -13.21 8.46
N GLU A 132 8.40 -12.76 8.53
CA GLU A 132 7.23 -13.47 7.99
C GLU A 132 7.34 -13.68 6.48
N PHE A 133 7.87 -12.68 5.75
CA PHE A 133 8.10 -12.77 4.31
C PHE A 133 9.23 -13.76 3.95
N GLU A 134 10.34 -13.78 4.70
CA GLU A 134 11.42 -14.76 4.51
C GLU A 134 10.98 -16.18 4.81
N GLU A 135 10.23 -16.39 5.91
CA GLU A 135 9.71 -17.70 6.31
C GLU A 135 8.67 -18.25 5.31
N ALA A 136 7.76 -17.41 4.82
CA ALA A 136 6.74 -17.79 3.85
C ALA A 136 7.30 -18.11 2.46
N THR A 137 8.46 -17.55 2.09
CA THR A 137 9.08 -17.79 0.77
C THR A 137 10.03 -19.00 0.78
N GLN A 138 10.45 -19.49 1.95
CA GLN A 138 11.35 -20.66 2.09
C GLN A 138 10.62 -22.02 2.11
N HIS A 139 9.29 -22.05 2.18
CA HIS A 139 8.47 -23.27 2.27
C HIS A 139 7.61 -23.55 1.02
N GLY A 140 7.97 -22.99 -0.14
CA GLY A 140 7.24 -23.18 -1.42
C GLY A 140 8.10 -23.82 -2.51
#